data_AF-A0A9D6YN04-F1
#
_entry.id   AF-A0A9D6YN04-F1
#
_cell.length_a   1.000
_cell.length_b   1.000
_cell.length_c   1.000
_cell.angle_alpha   90.00
_cell.angle_beta   90.00
_cell.angle_gamma   90.00
#
_symmetry.space_group_name_H-M   'P 1'
#
loop_
_entity.id
_entity.type
_entity.pdbx_description
1 polymer ?
#
loop_
_entity_poly.entity_id
_entity_poly.type
_entity_poly.pdbx_seq_one_letter_code
_entity_poly.pdbx_strand_id
1 'polypeptide(L)'
;MGKISNRKLFLFGKYSLAVLPPKKWLSELGVKRGDNVELELDRTKGRIIIKTGKPAPKKISKPKNRTDKPSKDDWQPIPQL
;
A
#
# COMPACT_ATOMS: atom_id res chain seq x y z
N MET A 1 27.91 -21.60 11.33
CA MET A 1 28.29 -20.19 11.07
C MET A 1 27.36 -19.62 10.02
N GLY A 2 26.42 -18.74 10.39
CA GLY A 2 25.47 -18.13 9.45
C GLY A 2 26.16 -17.07 8.60
N LYS A 3 26.02 -17.15 7.26
CA LYS A 3 26.54 -16.13 6.33
C LYS A 3 25.96 -14.76 6.71
N ILE A 4 26.83 -13.82 7.07
CA ILE A 4 26.46 -12.42 7.27
C ILE A 4 25.97 -11.90 5.92
N SER A 5 24.65 -11.77 5.77
CA SER A 5 24.05 -11.16 4.58
C SER A 5 24.42 -9.67 4.61
N ASN A 6 25.43 -9.29 3.81
CA ASN A 6 25.78 -7.90 3.55
C ASN A 6 24.61 -7.24 2.82
N ARG A 7 23.75 -6.55 3.57
CA ARG A 7 22.67 -5.72 3.02
C ARG A 7 23.24 -4.34 2.76
N LYS A 8 23.16 -3.88 1.51
CA LYS A 8 23.59 -2.54 1.10
C LYS A 8 22.42 -1.57 1.17
N LEU A 9 22.66 -0.41 1.80
CA LEU A 9 21.81 0.76 1.64
C LEU A 9 22.10 1.40 0.29
N PHE A 10 21.06 1.92 -0.36
CA PHE A 10 21.19 2.68 -1.59
C PHE A 10 20.26 3.89 -1.55
N LEU A 11 20.63 4.92 -2.30
CA LEU A 11 19.82 6.11 -2.46
C LEU A 11 18.62 5.80 -3.35
N PHE A 12 17.42 6.13 -2.88
CA PHE A 12 16.17 6.03 -3.61
C PHE A 12 15.60 7.44 -3.79
N GLY A 13 15.64 7.95 -5.02
CA GLY A 13 15.30 9.35 -5.29
C GLY A 13 16.35 10.32 -4.75
N LYS A 14 15.94 11.52 -4.36
CA LYS A 14 16.87 12.60 -3.96
C LYS A 14 17.20 12.62 -2.46
N TYR A 15 16.28 12.13 -1.61
CA TYR A 15 16.36 12.30 -0.16
C TYR A 15 16.03 11.04 0.65
N SER A 16 15.81 9.89 0.01
CA SER A 16 15.42 8.66 0.73
C SER A 16 16.50 7.59 0.61
N LEU A 17 16.77 6.89 1.70
CA LEU A 17 17.60 5.68 1.71
C LEU A 17 16.68 4.47 1.73
N ALA A 18 17.05 3.46 0.94
CA ALA A 18 16.33 2.22 0.85
C ALA A 18 17.25 1.02 1.09
N VAL A 19 16.65 -0.08 1.54
CA VAL A 19 17.28 -1.40 1.61
C VAL A 19 16.41 -2.36 0.82
N LEU A 20 17.04 -3.29 0.10
CA LEU A 20 16.33 -4.38 -0.57
C LEU A 20 16.28 -5.59 0.36
N PRO A 21 15.14 -5.87 1.01
CA PRO A 21 14.98 -7.09 1.79
C PRO A 21 14.96 -8.32 0.86
N PRO A 22 15.49 -9.47 1.30
CA PRO A 22 15.36 -10.73 0.57
C PRO A 22 13.89 -11.10 0.34
N LYS A 23 13.56 -11.64 -0.84
CA LYS A 23 12.19 -12.07 -1.17
C LYS A 23 11.60 -13.03 -0.14
N LYS A 24 12.41 -13.96 0.40
CA LYS A 24 11.99 -14.92 1.43
C LYS A 24 11.42 -14.23 2.67
N TRP A 25 12.02 -13.13 3.10
CA TRP A 25 11.57 -12.38 4.27
C TRP A 25 10.24 -11.68 4.04
N LEU A 26 10.04 -11.14 2.83
CA LEU A 26 8.77 -10.54 2.46
C LEU A 26 7.65 -11.58 2.47
N SER A 27 7.93 -12.79 1.97
CA SER A 27 7.00 -13.93 2.03
C SER A 27 6.69 -14.35 3.47
N GLU A 28 7.72 -14.49 4.32
CA GLU A 28 7.57 -14.87 5.73
C GLU A 28 6.79 -13.81 6.54
N LEU A 29 7.00 -12.52 6.24
CA LEU A 29 6.28 -11.41 6.85
C LEU A 29 4.90 -11.16 6.21
N GLY A 30 4.56 -11.85 5.11
CA GLY A 30 3.30 -11.63 4.38
C GLY A 30 3.14 -10.24 3.78
N VAL A 31 4.24 -9.49 3.60
CA VAL A 31 4.24 -8.11 3.10
C VAL A 31 4.22 -8.09 1.57
N LYS A 32 3.28 -7.35 0.99
CA LYS A 32 3.17 -7.12 -0.45
C LYS A 32 3.66 -5.73 -0.82
N ARG A 33 3.92 -5.53 -2.11
CA ARG A 33 4.30 -4.22 -2.64
C ARG A 33 3.17 -3.22 -2.38
N GLY A 34 3.52 -2.11 -1.73
CA GLY A 34 2.57 -1.04 -1.37
C GLY A 34 1.97 -1.16 0.02
N ASP A 35 2.28 -2.23 0.76
CA ASP A 35 1.88 -2.34 2.15
C ASP A 35 2.70 -1.39 3.04
N ASN A 36 2.05 -0.87 4.07
CA ASN A 36 2.72 -0.08 5.09
C ASN A 36 3.37 -1.03 6.11
N VAL A 37 4.60 -0.71 6.50
CA VAL A 37 5.34 -1.41 7.55
C VAL A 37 5.79 -0.40 8.60
N GLU A 38 5.90 -0.86 9.84
CA GLU A 38 6.41 -0.05 10.94
C GLU A 38 7.89 -0.38 11.15
N LEU A 39 8.71 0.66 11.33
CA LEU A 39 10.14 0.55 11.57
C LEU A 39 10.43 1.01 13.00
N GLU A 40 11.07 0.15 13.79
CA GLU A 40 11.46 0.45 15.16
C GLU A 40 12.97 0.29 15.34
N LEU A 41 13.59 1.20 16.09
CA LEU A 41 15.00 1.13 16.43
C LEU A 41 15.20 0.45 17.79
N ASP A 42 15.72 -0.78 17.78
CA ASP A 42 16.25 -1.43 18.98
C ASP A 42 17.66 -0.88 19.25
N ARG A 43 17.73 0.08 20.18
CA ARG A 43 18.98 0.73 20.58
C ARG A 43 19.93 -0.21 21.32
N THR A 44 19.40 -1.19 22.05
CA THR A 44 20.20 -2.14 22.82
C THR A 44 21.00 -3.06 21.89
N LYS A 45 20.39 -3.47 20.78
CA LYS A 45 21.04 -4.34 19.79
C LYS A 45 21.59 -3.61 18.58
N GLY A 46 21.34 -2.30 18.45
CA GLY A 46 21.72 -1.49 17.30
C GLY A 46 21.07 -1.98 16.00
N ARG A 47 19.79 -2.39 16.06
CA ARG A 47 19.08 -3.01 14.92
C ARG A 47 17.78 -2.27 14.61
N ILE A 48 17.45 -2.19 13.33
CA ILE A 48 16.13 -1.77 12.88
C ILE A 48 15.25 -3.02 12.78
N ILE A 49 14.13 -3.02 13.50
CA ILE A 49 13.10 -4.05 13.49
C ILE A 49 12.00 -3.60 12.53
N ILE A 50 11.61 -4.49 11.62
CA ILE A 50 10.49 -4.27 10.71
C ILE A 50 9.30 -5.05 11.28
N LYS A 51 8.23 -4.34 11.62
CA LYS A 51 6.96 -4.92 12.05
C LYS A 51 5.94 -4.78 10.92
N THR A 52 5.11 -5.79 10.74
CA THR A 52 3.99 -5.70 9.82
C THR A 52 3.03 -4.63 10.33
N GLY A 53 2.83 -3.58 9.54
CA GLY A 53 1.80 -2.59 9.84
C GLY A 53 0.45 -3.28 9.78
N LYS A 54 -0.50 -2.85 10.64
CA LYS A 54 -1.89 -3.28 10.53
C LYS A 54 -2.34 -3.15 9.07
N PRO A 55 -3.11 -4.12 8.54
CA PRO A 55 -3.56 -4.06 7.15
C PRO A 55 -4.14 -2.69 6.87
N ALA A 56 -3.74 -2.08 5.75
CA ALA A 56 -4.26 -0.77 5.36
C ALA A 56 -5.79 -0.81 5.46
N PRO A 57 -6.43 0.22 6.05
CA PRO A 57 -7.88 0.24 6.16
C PRO A 57 -8.46 -0.03 4.78
N LYS A 58 -9.33 -1.04 4.68
CA LYS A 58 -10.00 -1.44 3.43
C LYS A 58 -10.41 -0.16 2.72
N LYS A 59 -9.95 0.01 1.46
CA LYS A 59 -10.48 1.05 0.57
C LYS A 59 -11.99 0.95 0.68
N ILE A 60 -12.61 1.98 1.26
CA ILE A 60 -14.06 2.14 1.24
C ILE A 60 -14.39 2.09 -0.25
N SER A 61 -15.01 0.99 -0.68
CA SER A 61 -15.52 0.85 -2.03
C SER A 61 -16.37 2.09 -2.26
N LYS A 62 -16.06 2.83 -3.32
CA LYS A 62 -16.83 3.99 -3.77
C LYS A 62 -18.33 3.73 -3.56
N PRO A 63 -19.10 4.74 -3.10
CA PRO A 63 -20.53 4.56 -2.87
C PRO A 63 -21.13 3.89 -4.10
N LYS A 64 -21.86 2.80 -3.83
CA LYS A 64 -22.65 2.06 -4.81
C LYS A 64 -23.36 3.11 -5.66
N ASN A 65 -22.97 3.26 -6.93
CA ASN A 65 -23.75 4.04 -7.88
C ASN A 65 -25.16 3.47 -7.77
N ARG A 66 -26.06 4.23 -7.11
CA ARG A 66 -27.48 4.02 -7.29
C ARG A 66 -27.70 4.34 -8.75
N THR A 67 -27.80 3.31 -9.56
CA THR A 67 -28.48 3.38 -10.83
C THR A 67 -29.95 3.63 -10.49
N ASP A 68 -30.28 4.87 -10.16
CA ASP A 68 -31.58 5.42 -10.52
C ASP A 68 -31.60 5.37 -12.04
N LYS A 69 -32.15 4.28 -12.59
CA LYS A 69 -32.57 4.24 -13.98
C LYS A 69 -33.50 5.44 -14.17
N PRO A 70 -33.21 6.38 -15.07
CA PRO A 70 -34.27 7.23 -15.58
C PRO A 70 -35.23 6.32 -16.33
N SER A 71 -36.49 6.29 -15.89
CA SER A 71 -37.58 5.71 -16.68
C SER A 71 -37.56 6.35 -18.08
N LYS A 72 -37.78 5.55 -19.11
CA LYS A 72 -37.56 5.92 -20.51
C LYS A 72 -38.75 6.65 -21.14
N ASP A 73 -39.67 7.20 -20.36
CA ASP A 73 -41.02 7.53 -20.85
C ASP A 73 -41.43 9.01 -20.83
N ASP A 74 -40.62 9.96 -20.37
CA ASP A 74 -41.02 11.38 -20.35
C ASP A 74 -40.19 12.29 -21.26
N TRP A 75 -39.99 11.90 -22.52
CA TRP A 75 -39.57 12.84 -23.56
C TRP A 75 -40.82 13.47 -24.19
N GLN A 76 -41.31 14.57 -23.61
CA GLN A 76 -42.21 15.48 -24.33
C GLN A 76 -41.36 16.45 -25.17
N PRO A 77 -41.64 16.65 -26.46
CA PRO A 77 -40.92 17.64 -27.25
C PRO A 77 -41.24 19.05 -26.76
N ILE A 78 -40.19 19.85 -26.56
CA ILE A 78 -40.29 21.28 -26.23
C ILE A 78 -40.86 22.01 -27.46
N PRO A 79 -41.90 22.85 -27.31
CA PRO A 79 -42.39 23.67 -28.42
C PRO A 79 -41.31 24.67 -28.86
N GLN A 80 -41.03 24.72 -30.15
CA GLN A 80 -40.16 25.74 -30.74
C GLN A 80 -40.93 27.07 -30.76
N LEU A 81 -40.29 28.12 -30.22
CA LEU A 81 -40.74 29.52 -30.30
C LEU A 81 -40.26 30.15 -31.62
#